data_AF-A0A0V0HKX6-F1
#
_entry.id   AF-A0A0V0HKX6-F1
#
_cell.length_a   1.000
_cell.length_b   1.000
_cell.length_c   1.000
_cell.angle_alpha   90.00
_cell.angle_beta   90.00
_cell.angle_gamma   90.00
#
_symmetry.space_group_name_H-M   'P 1'
#
loop_
_entity.id
_entity.type
_entity.pdbx_description
1 polymer ?
#
loop_
_entity_poly.entity_id
_entity_poly.type
_entity_poly.pdbx_seq_one_letter_code
_entity_poly.pdbx_strand_id
1 'polypeptide(L)'
;MCSYNQINGKPSCADPTLLRDTIRSQWHLNGYIVSDCDSVGVLFEKQHYTRYPEDAAAATIKAGLDLDCGPFLAIHTDEAVRTGKVSELEINNALANTITVQMRLGMFDGPNGPYANLGPKDVCSPAHQQLALQAAREGIVLLKKYWTSSSIVHSETPDRC
;
A
#
# COMPACT_ATOMS: atom_id res chain seq x y z
N MET A 1 -2.77 -3.30 -0.62
CA MET A 1 -3.54 -2.11 -1.02
C MET A 1 -4.54 -2.53 -2.09
N CYS A 2 -5.83 -2.23 -1.94
CA CYS A 2 -6.83 -2.52 -2.98
C CYS A 2 -6.85 -1.39 -4.01
N SER A 3 -6.97 -1.72 -5.31
CA SER A 3 -6.89 -0.78 -6.42
C SER A 3 -8.23 -0.07 -6.71
N TYR A 4 -8.17 1.02 -7.49
CA TYR A 4 -9.35 1.73 -7.96
C TYR A 4 -10.29 0.90 -8.82
N ASN A 5 -9.75 0.04 -9.68
CA ASN A 5 -10.53 -0.59 -10.75
C ASN A 5 -11.58 -1.58 -10.23
N GLN A 6 -12.52 -1.89 -11.11
CA GLN A 6 -13.43 -3.00 -10.94
C GLN A 6 -12.91 -4.26 -11.61
N ILE A 7 -13.29 -5.41 -11.08
CA ILE A 7 -13.12 -6.72 -11.70
C ILE A 7 -14.50 -7.37 -11.74
N ASN A 8 -14.98 -7.71 -12.94
CA ASN A 8 -16.31 -8.30 -13.14
C ASN A 8 -17.45 -7.49 -12.48
N GLY A 9 -17.38 -6.16 -12.55
CA GLY A 9 -18.37 -5.24 -11.99
C GLY A 9 -18.27 -4.97 -10.49
N LYS A 10 -17.25 -5.51 -9.80
CA LYS A 10 -17.01 -5.27 -8.37
C LYS A 10 -15.78 -4.38 -8.17
N PRO A 11 -15.89 -3.23 -7.47
CA PRO A 11 -14.71 -2.46 -7.07
C PRO A 11 -13.80 -3.30 -6.18
N SER A 12 -12.49 -3.23 -6.41
CA SER A 12 -11.53 -4.09 -5.69
C SER A 12 -11.56 -3.86 -4.17
N CYS A 13 -11.83 -2.63 -3.71
CA CYS A 13 -11.97 -2.31 -2.29
C CYS A 13 -13.31 -2.75 -1.66
N ALA A 14 -14.30 -3.16 -2.48
CA ALA A 14 -15.62 -3.61 -2.03
C ALA A 14 -15.92 -5.06 -2.43
N ASP A 15 -14.90 -5.85 -2.81
CA ASP A 15 -15.06 -7.26 -3.19
C ASP A 15 -14.69 -8.21 -2.03
N PRO A 16 -15.68 -8.79 -1.31
CA PRO A 16 -15.41 -9.73 -0.22
C PRO A 16 -14.74 -11.02 -0.69
N THR A 17 -14.96 -11.44 -1.93
CA THR A 17 -14.33 -12.64 -2.47
C THR A 17 -12.82 -12.43 -2.61
N LEU A 18 -12.40 -11.22 -2.98
CA LEU A 18 -10.99 -10.86 -3.08
C LEU A 18 -10.38 -10.60 -1.70
N LEU A 19 -10.94 -9.65 -0.93
CA LEU A 19 -10.29 -9.16 0.28
C LEU A 19 -10.40 -10.16 1.44
N ARG A 20 -11.63 -10.57 1.81
CA ARG A 20 -11.86 -11.48 2.94
C ARG A 20 -11.55 -12.93 2.57
N ASP A 21 -12.13 -13.43 1.49
CA ASP A 21 -12.10 -14.87 1.20
C ASP A 21 -10.73 -15.28 0.61
N THR A 22 -10.15 -14.50 -0.30
CA THR A 22 -8.86 -14.85 -0.92
C THR A 22 -7.68 -14.33 -0.10
N ILE A 23 -7.52 -13.01 0.01
CA ILE A 23 -6.33 -12.39 0.62
C ILE A 23 -6.22 -12.73 2.11
N ARG A 24 -7.29 -12.50 2.87
CA ARG A 24 -7.25 -12.76 4.31
C ARG A 24 -7.32 -14.24 4.64
N SER A 25 -8.26 -14.98 4.04
CA SER A 25 -8.49 -16.38 4.42
C SER A 25 -7.56 -17.35 3.71
N GLN A 26 -7.57 -17.41 2.37
CA GLN A 26 -6.77 -18.40 1.62
C GLN A 26 -5.27 -18.10 1.63
N TRP A 27 -4.87 -16.82 1.53
CA TRP A 27 -3.45 -16.43 1.56
C TRP A 27 -2.93 -16.13 2.96
N HIS A 28 -3.80 -16.23 3.97
CA HIS A 28 -3.46 -16.07 5.38
C HIS A 28 -2.80 -14.71 5.68
N LEU A 29 -3.31 -13.61 5.11
CA LEU A 29 -2.81 -12.27 5.43
C LEU A 29 -2.88 -12.00 6.93
N ASN A 30 -1.71 -11.87 7.57
CA ASN A 30 -1.57 -11.44 8.95
C ASN A 30 -1.18 -9.96 9.01
N GLY A 31 -2.13 -9.10 8.65
CA GLY A 31 -1.94 -7.65 8.58
C GLY A 31 -3.24 -6.93 8.21
N TYR A 32 -3.10 -5.69 7.75
CA TYR A 32 -4.22 -4.86 7.33
C TYR A 32 -4.23 -4.64 5.81
N ILE A 33 -5.42 -4.38 5.27
CA ILE A 33 -5.67 -4.00 3.88
C ILE A 33 -6.03 -2.52 3.87
N VAL A 34 -5.27 -1.73 3.13
CA VAL A 34 -5.51 -0.30 2.90
C VAL A 34 -6.07 -0.04 1.50
N SER A 35 -6.87 1.01 1.34
CA SER A 35 -7.31 1.48 0.03
C SER A 35 -6.17 2.16 -0.72
N ASP A 36 -6.18 2.10 -2.05
CA ASP A 36 -5.51 3.13 -2.84
C ASP A 36 -6.18 4.49 -2.56
N CYS A 37 -5.44 5.58 -2.73
CA CYS A 37 -5.84 6.84 -2.14
C CYS A 37 -7.13 7.42 -2.76
N ASP A 38 -8.16 7.64 -1.95
CA ASP A 38 -9.52 8.00 -2.37
C ASP A 38 -10.27 6.90 -3.13
N SER A 39 -9.78 5.65 -3.17
CA SER A 39 -10.46 4.58 -3.91
C SER A 39 -11.87 4.28 -3.38
N VAL A 40 -12.12 4.53 -2.10
CA VAL A 40 -13.47 4.43 -1.50
C VAL A 40 -14.38 5.56 -2.01
N GLY A 41 -13.84 6.77 -2.18
CA GLY A 41 -14.57 7.87 -2.81
C GLY A 41 -14.86 7.60 -4.29
N VAL A 42 -13.86 7.13 -5.03
CA VAL A 42 -13.99 6.83 -6.46
C VAL A 42 -15.07 5.78 -6.74
N LEU A 43 -15.16 4.72 -5.92
CA LEU A 43 -16.17 3.68 -6.14
C LEU A 43 -17.62 4.20 -5.94
N PHE A 44 -17.80 5.23 -5.12
CA PHE A 44 -19.09 5.91 -4.96
C PHE A 44 -19.31 6.98 -6.04
N GLU A 45 -18.41 7.95 -6.13
CA GLU A 45 -18.60 9.17 -6.92
C GLU A 45 -18.47 8.98 -8.42
N LYS A 46 -17.58 8.08 -8.86
CA LYS A 46 -17.23 7.91 -10.28
C LYS A 46 -17.76 6.60 -10.84
N GLN A 47 -17.81 5.57 -10.02
CA GLN A 47 -18.27 4.25 -10.42
C GLN A 47 -19.73 3.98 -10.09
N HIS A 48 -20.34 4.81 -9.24
CA HIS A 48 -21.75 4.70 -8.84
C HIS A 48 -22.11 3.29 -8.35
N TYR A 49 -21.19 2.62 -7.66
CA TYR A 49 -21.36 1.25 -7.19
C TYR A 49 -22.43 1.15 -6.09
N THR A 50 -22.57 2.21 -5.30
CA THR A 50 -23.54 2.32 -4.22
C THR A 50 -24.39 3.57 -4.39
N ARG A 51 -25.58 3.57 -3.77
CA ARG A 51 -26.55 4.66 -3.90
C ARG A 51 -26.24 5.83 -2.96
N TYR A 52 -25.78 5.52 -1.75
CA TYR A 52 -25.45 6.50 -0.72
C TYR A 52 -23.99 6.34 -0.25
N PRO A 53 -23.32 7.40 0.20
CA PRO A 53 -21.90 7.32 0.57
C PRO A 53 -21.65 6.39 1.77
N GLU A 54 -22.56 6.33 2.73
CA GLU A 54 -22.47 5.41 3.86
C GLU A 54 -22.67 3.93 3.46
N ASP A 55 -23.32 3.66 2.31
CA ASP A 55 -23.34 2.32 1.72
C ASP A 55 -21.96 1.93 1.19
N ALA A 56 -21.21 2.87 0.60
CA ALA A 56 -19.83 2.61 0.16
C ALA A 56 -18.90 2.36 1.36
N ALA A 57 -19.03 3.14 2.43
CA ALA A 57 -18.29 2.91 3.66
C ALA A 57 -18.59 1.52 4.24
N ALA A 58 -19.87 1.17 4.36
CA ALA A 58 -20.27 -0.15 4.85
C ALA A 58 -19.80 -1.29 3.93
N ALA A 59 -19.95 -1.16 2.61
CA ALA A 59 -19.58 -2.20 1.65
C ALA A 59 -18.07 -2.50 1.69
N THR A 60 -17.23 -1.47 1.80
CA THR A 60 -15.76 -1.65 1.84
C THR A 60 -15.28 -2.26 3.15
N ILE A 61 -15.76 -1.78 4.30
CA ILE A 61 -15.43 -2.36 5.61
C ILE A 61 -15.85 -3.83 5.66
N LYS A 62 -17.09 -4.14 5.24
CA LYS A 62 -17.60 -5.52 5.21
C LYS A 62 -16.89 -6.43 4.22
N ALA A 63 -16.36 -5.87 3.13
CA ALA A 63 -15.54 -6.62 2.20
C ALA A 63 -14.20 -7.05 2.83
N GLY A 64 -13.71 -6.32 3.85
CA GLY A 64 -12.48 -6.60 4.56
C GLY A 64 -11.41 -5.51 4.44
N LEU A 65 -11.78 -4.32 3.98
CA LEU A 65 -10.94 -3.13 4.02
C LEU A 65 -10.75 -2.67 5.48
N ASP A 66 -9.52 -2.44 5.90
CA ASP A 66 -9.20 -2.07 7.28
C ASP A 66 -8.88 -0.58 7.45
N LEU A 67 -8.31 0.04 6.40
CA LEU A 67 -7.81 1.42 6.45
C LEU A 67 -8.12 2.14 5.14
N ASP A 68 -8.56 3.39 5.23
CA ASP A 68 -8.75 4.26 4.09
C ASP A 68 -7.54 5.19 3.92
N CYS A 69 -6.88 5.16 2.77
CA CYS A 69 -6.03 6.26 2.35
C CYS A 69 -6.94 7.38 1.81
N GLY A 70 -7.50 8.20 2.69
CA GLY A 70 -8.43 9.24 2.28
C GLY A 70 -9.40 9.59 3.39
N PRO A 71 -10.24 10.62 3.18
CA PRO A 71 -11.16 11.08 4.20
C PRO A 71 -12.48 10.29 4.23
N PHE A 72 -12.75 9.43 3.24
CA PHE A 72 -14.09 8.94 2.96
C PHE A 72 -14.66 8.11 4.12
N LEU A 73 -13.89 7.13 4.63
CA LEU A 73 -14.34 6.37 5.80
C LEU A 73 -14.48 7.26 7.03
N ALA A 74 -13.57 8.22 7.25
CA ALA A 74 -13.66 9.12 8.40
C ALA A 74 -14.92 10.00 8.38
N ILE A 75 -15.39 10.40 7.18
CA ILE A 75 -16.57 11.24 7.01
C ILE A 75 -17.88 10.42 7.10
N HIS A 76 -17.93 9.23 6.51
CA HIS A 76 -19.19 8.52 6.26
C HIS A 76 -19.45 7.31 7.15
N THR A 77 -18.46 6.84 7.93
CA THR A 77 -18.64 5.64 8.76
C THR A 77 -19.60 5.86 9.94
N ASP A 78 -19.65 7.07 10.54
CA ASP A 78 -20.58 7.36 11.64
C ASP A 78 -22.05 7.16 11.21
N GLU A 79 -22.42 7.70 10.05
CA GLU A 79 -23.78 7.52 9.51
C GLU A 79 -24.05 6.05 9.14
N ALA A 80 -23.04 5.33 8.63
CA ALA A 80 -23.16 3.90 8.36
C ALA A 80 -23.45 3.10 9.65
N VAL A 81 -22.87 3.48 10.79
CA VAL A 81 -23.16 2.87 12.10
C VAL A 81 -24.56 3.24 12.57
N ARG A 82 -24.90 4.53 12.56
CA ARG A 82 -26.20 5.04 13.02
C ARG A 82 -27.39 4.44 12.27
N THR A 83 -27.20 4.16 10.98
CA THR A 83 -28.22 3.53 10.12
C THR A 83 -28.17 2.00 10.12
N GLY A 84 -27.28 1.39 10.93
CA GLY A 84 -27.15 -0.06 11.05
C GLY A 84 -26.52 -0.75 9.84
N LYS A 85 -25.89 0.00 8.93
CA LYS A 85 -25.23 -0.53 7.73
C LYS A 85 -23.89 -1.17 8.04
N VAL A 86 -23.21 -0.76 9.11
CA VAL A 86 -22.00 -1.41 9.65
C VAL A 86 -22.08 -1.41 11.18
N SER A 87 -21.50 -2.41 11.82
CA SER A 87 -21.44 -2.54 13.28
C SER A 87 -20.12 -2.03 13.84
N GLU A 88 -20.12 -1.59 15.10
CA GLU A 88 -18.88 -1.26 15.82
C GLU A 88 -17.91 -2.44 15.87
N LEU A 89 -18.42 -3.69 15.91
CA LEU A 89 -17.57 -4.88 15.87
C LEU A 89 -16.80 -5.00 14.55
N GLU A 90 -17.44 -4.72 13.41
CA GLU A 90 -16.77 -4.73 12.10
C GLU A 90 -15.67 -3.67 12.02
N ILE A 91 -15.91 -2.48 12.59
CA ILE A 91 -14.92 -1.41 12.70
C ILE A 91 -13.77 -1.81 13.65
N ASN A 92 -14.08 -2.40 14.79
CA ASN A 92 -13.09 -2.85 15.77
C ASN A 92 -12.18 -3.93 15.19
N ASN A 93 -12.69 -4.82 14.34
CA ASN A 93 -11.88 -5.81 13.64
C ASN A 93 -10.88 -5.15 12.68
N ALA A 94 -11.33 -4.17 11.89
CA ALA A 94 -10.47 -3.38 11.01
C ALA A 94 -9.37 -2.64 11.78
N LEU A 95 -9.75 -1.99 12.88
CA LEU A 95 -8.81 -1.28 13.76
C LEU A 95 -7.80 -2.24 14.41
N ALA A 96 -8.25 -3.40 14.89
CA ALA A 96 -7.39 -4.40 15.52
C ALA A 96 -6.30 -4.90 14.54
N ASN A 97 -6.63 -5.14 13.27
CA ASN A 97 -5.66 -5.52 12.25
C ASN A 97 -4.56 -4.46 12.08
N THR A 98 -4.96 -3.19 12.04
CA THR A 98 -4.05 -2.05 11.89
C THR A 98 -3.14 -1.88 13.12
N ILE A 99 -3.73 -1.82 14.32
CA ILE A 99 -2.99 -1.67 15.58
C ILE A 99 -2.06 -2.86 15.83
N THR A 100 -2.46 -4.08 15.47
CA THR A 100 -1.60 -5.27 15.62
C THR A 100 -0.33 -5.17 14.77
N VAL A 101 -0.39 -4.57 13.57
CA VAL A 101 0.84 -4.26 12.80
C VAL A 101 1.67 -3.20 13.51
N GLN A 102 1.05 -2.12 14.00
CA GLN A 102 1.77 -1.05 14.71
C GLN A 102 2.47 -1.53 15.98
N MET A 103 1.85 -2.44 16.74
CA MET A 103 2.45 -3.12 17.89
C MET A 103 3.66 -3.96 17.48
N ARG A 104 3.57 -4.75 16.40
CA ARG A 104 4.71 -5.54 15.87
C ARG A 104 5.88 -4.66 15.42
N LEU A 105 5.60 -3.44 14.97
CA LEU A 105 6.62 -2.45 14.59
C LEU A 105 7.21 -1.71 15.80
N GLY A 106 6.71 -1.96 17.01
CA GLY A 106 7.17 -1.35 18.25
C GLY A 106 6.76 0.10 18.44
N MET A 107 5.68 0.57 17.78
CA MET A 107 5.21 1.96 17.90
C MET A 107 4.72 2.31 19.31
N PHE A 108 4.43 1.29 20.14
CA PHE A 108 3.99 1.44 21.53
C PHE A 108 5.10 1.14 22.56
N ASP A 109 6.31 0.81 22.11
CA ASP A 109 7.43 0.37 22.98
C ASP A 109 8.36 1.52 23.41
N GLY A 110 8.07 2.75 22.96
CA GLY A 110 8.87 3.94 23.25
C GLY A 110 10.31 3.83 22.72
N PRO A 111 11.34 4.30 23.47
CA PRO A 111 12.73 4.27 23.01
C PRO A 111 13.32 2.86 22.90
N ASN A 112 12.62 1.84 23.40
CA ASN A 112 13.07 0.45 23.36
C ASN A 112 12.60 -0.29 22.10
N GLY A 113 11.82 0.36 21.23
CA GLY A 113 11.36 -0.24 19.99
C GLY A 113 12.52 -0.66 19.07
N PRO A 114 12.37 -1.74 18.28
CA PRO A 114 13.45 -2.32 17.48
C PRO A 114 14.06 -1.35 16.46
N TYR A 115 13.29 -0.33 16.06
CA TYR A 115 13.69 0.68 15.07
C TYR A 115 13.90 2.07 15.68
N ALA A 116 13.80 2.23 17.00
CA ALA A 116 13.80 3.54 17.67
C ALA A 116 15.10 4.33 17.53
N ASN A 117 16.21 3.65 17.23
CA ASN A 117 17.55 4.26 17.15
C ASN A 117 17.98 4.59 15.70
N LEU A 118 17.14 4.32 14.70
CA LEU A 118 17.42 4.73 13.32
C LEU A 118 17.28 6.25 13.19
N GLY A 119 18.19 6.88 12.46
CA GLY A 119 18.19 8.33 12.28
C GLY A 119 18.94 8.81 11.04
N PRO A 120 19.25 10.11 10.94
CA PRO A 120 19.85 10.70 9.74
C PRO A 120 21.17 10.06 9.30
N LYS A 121 21.96 9.52 10.24
CA LYS A 121 23.22 8.81 9.94
C LYS A 121 23.01 7.52 9.14
N ASP A 122 21.83 6.92 9.25
CA ASP A 122 21.47 5.66 8.58
C ASP A 122 20.85 5.93 7.20
N VAL A 123 20.52 7.20 6.89
CA VAL A 123 19.97 7.62 5.60
C VAL A 123 21.10 7.93 4.62
N CYS A 124 20.98 7.47 3.38
CA CYS A 124 21.93 7.78 2.29
C CYS A 124 23.40 7.44 2.61
N SER A 125 23.64 6.39 3.41
CA SER A 125 25.00 5.91 3.71
C SER A 125 25.74 5.49 2.43
N PRO A 126 27.09 5.46 2.42
CA PRO A 126 27.85 4.99 1.26
C PRO A 126 27.42 3.58 0.78
N ALA A 127 27.07 2.70 1.72
CA ALA A 127 26.55 1.36 1.40
C ALA A 127 25.20 1.42 0.67
N HIS A 128 24.27 2.29 1.11
CA HIS A 128 22.97 2.47 0.44
C HIS A 128 23.13 3.07 -0.96
N GLN A 129 24.04 4.03 -1.14
CA GLN A 129 24.33 4.62 -2.46
C GLN A 129 24.95 3.60 -3.41
N GLN A 130 25.89 2.77 -2.93
CA GLN A 130 26.50 1.71 -3.72
C GLN A 130 25.47 0.66 -4.15
N LEU A 131 24.55 0.28 -3.25
CA LEU A 131 23.45 -0.63 -3.58
C LEU A 131 22.52 -0.03 -4.65
N ALA A 132 22.17 1.25 -4.55
CA ALA A 132 21.36 1.94 -5.55
C ALA A 132 22.06 1.97 -6.93
N LEU A 133 23.36 2.26 -6.95
CA LEU A 133 24.17 2.23 -8.17
C LEU A 133 24.22 0.82 -8.78
N GLN A 134 24.37 -0.21 -7.96
CA GLN A 134 24.37 -1.59 -8.42
C GLN A 134 23.02 -1.97 -9.03
N ALA A 135 21.91 -1.67 -8.34
CA ALA A 135 20.56 -1.90 -8.86
C ALA A 135 20.34 -1.20 -10.21
N ALA A 136 20.85 0.03 -10.37
CA ALA A 136 20.80 0.74 -11.65
C ALA A 136 21.60 0.04 -12.74
N ARG A 137 22.82 -0.42 -12.45
CA ARG A 137 23.68 -1.15 -13.41
C ARG A 137 23.05 -2.47 -13.86
N GLU A 138 22.45 -3.20 -12.93
CA GLU A 138 21.81 -4.49 -13.20
C GLU A 138 20.44 -4.35 -13.87
N GLY A 139 19.75 -3.22 -13.66
CA GLY A 139 18.45 -2.93 -14.28
C GLY A 139 18.50 -2.40 -15.71
N ILE A 140 19.67 -2.03 -16.22
CA ILE A 140 19.82 -1.52 -17.60
C ILE A 140 19.70 -2.67 -18.61
N VAL A 141 18.81 -2.51 -19.58
CA VAL A 141 18.64 -3.45 -20.69
C VAL A 141 19.17 -2.84 -21.99
N LEU A 142 20.19 -3.47 -22.57
CA LEU A 142 20.65 -3.14 -23.92
C LEU A 142 19.72 -3.77 -24.96
N LEU A 143 18.77 -2.98 -25.47
CA LEU A 143 17.77 -3.47 -26.43
C LEU A 143 18.36 -3.83 -27.81
N LYS A 144 19.45 -3.17 -28.22
CA LYS A 144 20.10 -3.43 -29.50
C LYS A 144 21.59 -3.10 -29.44
N LYS A 145 22.41 -4.00 -29.99
CA LYS A 145 23.84 -3.78 -30.23
C LYS A 145 24.12 -3.97 -31.72
N TYR A 146 24.74 -2.98 -32.35
CA TYR A 146 25.29 -3.13 -33.69
C TYR A 146 26.80 -3.41 -33.58
N TRP A 147 27.33 -4.27 -34.46
CA TRP A 147 28.75 -4.51 -34.54
C TRP A 147 29.42 -3.35 -35.29
N THR A 148 29.99 -2.40 -34.56
CA THR A 148 31.04 -1.51 -35.07
C THR A 148 32.39 -2.07 -34.66
N SER A 149 33.37 -2.05 -35.58
CA SER A 149 34.75 -2.54 -35.40
C SER A 149 35.60 -1.62 -34.50
N SER A 150 35.03 -1.19 -33.38
CA SER A 150 35.74 -0.50 -32.32
C SER A 150 35.02 -0.84 -31.03
N SER A 151 35.69 -1.63 -30.19
CA SER A 151 35.42 -1.67 -28.77
C SER A 151 35.24 -0.21 -28.29
N ILE A 152 34.29 0.05 -27.38
CA ILE A 152 34.33 1.29 -26.61
C ILE A 152 35.59 1.18 -25.75
N VAL A 153 36.72 1.59 -26.32
CA VAL A 153 37.99 1.72 -25.63
C VAL A 153 37.85 2.99 -24.81
N HIS A 154 37.67 2.86 -23.51
CA HIS A 154 37.95 3.97 -22.60
C HIS A 154 39.46 4.25 -22.73
N SER A 155 39.83 5.28 -23.48
CA SER A 155 41.14 5.88 -23.29
C SER A 155 41.10 6.55 -21.92
N GLU A 156 41.73 5.93 -20.92
CA GLU A 156 42.08 6.63 -19.68
C GLU A 156 42.94 7.84 -20.08
N THR A 157 42.36 9.04 -20.03
CA THR A 157 43.16 10.26 -19.96
C THR A 157 43.77 10.29 -18.55
N PRO A 158 45.11 10.33 -18.41
CA PRO A 158 45.71 10.47 -17.09
C PRO A 158 45.28 11.80 -16.50
N ASP A 159 44.83 11.77 -15.26
CA ASP A 159 44.60 12.95 -14.42
C ASP A 159 45.78 13.90 -14.57
N ARG A 160 45.54 15.06 -15.21
CA ARG A 160 46.42 16.21 -15.03
C ARG A 160 45.95 16.93 -13.77
N CYS A 161 46.90 17.10 -12.85
CA CYS A 161 46.82 17.85 -11.60
C CYS A 161 46.02 19.14 -11.69
#